data_AF-A0A3A6CN74-F1
#
_entry.id   AF-A0A3A6CN74-F1
#
_cell.length_a   1.000
_cell.length_b   1.000
_cell.length_c   1.000
_cell.angle_alpha   90.00
_cell.angle_beta   90.00
_cell.angle_gamma   90.00
#
_symmetry.space_group_name_H-M   'P 1'
#
loop_
_entity.id
_entity.type
_entity.pdbx_description
1 polymer ?
#
loop_
_entity_poly.entity_id
_entity_poly.type
_entity_poly.pdbx_seq_one_letter_code
_entity_poly.pdbx_strand_id
1 'polypeptide(L)'
;MTMLTPQDVRSVQFEKNLRGYRTEDVDRFLDKVEEQLRDDDAQAEQLRKQIADLTAENQKLHDELKSFEADGEMLKSALINAQRMGENVIREANQKAEEIIHRANLRGDDIIRDANELLQKANDRADEIENEANEKRLAEEREYDRVRLEVTRFKSDVLNLYRSHVESLSRLPEFQKETAAQDAEQAEPAAEESEPAAAAQPQAADVQEPEAEPAQPAQEDAEPAAVVENDDDKAADSSEDFWAKDESQLKLDPPPAPPADFKPDEPDYDAFQGVKFSE
;
A
#
# COMPACT_ATOMS: atom_id res chain seq x y z
N MET A 1 -68.98 -33.80 -49.58
CA MET A 1 -69.72 -33.06 -50.62
C MET A 1 -68.98 -33.30 -51.92
N THR A 2 -69.61 -33.96 -52.89
CA THR A 2 -68.99 -34.24 -54.19
C THR A 2 -68.94 -32.92 -54.94
N MET A 3 -67.76 -32.31 -55.04
CA MET A 3 -67.57 -31.05 -55.77
C MET A 3 -67.55 -31.35 -57.26
N LEU A 4 -68.28 -30.54 -58.03
CA LEU A 4 -68.36 -30.65 -59.48
C LEU A 4 -67.07 -30.08 -60.07
N THR A 5 -66.35 -30.86 -60.88
CA THR A 5 -65.12 -30.37 -61.53
C THR A 5 -65.44 -29.69 -62.86
N PRO A 6 -64.54 -28.84 -63.39
CA PRO A 6 -64.67 -28.32 -64.75
C PRO A 6 -64.87 -29.42 -65.81
N GLN A 7 -64.25 -30.60 -65.63
CA GLN A 7 -64.44 -31.75 -66.53
C GLN A 7 -65.82 -32.39 -66.39
N ASP A 8 -66.39 -32.41 -65.19
CA ASP A 8 -67.75 -32.92 -64.97
C ASP A 8 -68.78 -32.01 -65.67
N VAL A 9 -68.58 -30.69 -65.63
CA VAL A 9 -69.44 -29.71 -66.34
C VAL A 9 -69.33 -29.86 -67.85
N ARG A 10 -68.13 -30.11 -68.36
CA ARG A 10 -67.87 -30.27 -69.80
C ARG A 10 -68.39 -31.59 -70.37
N SER A 11 -68.49 -32.63 -69.55
CA SER A 11 -68.93 -33.98 -69.97
C SER A 11 -70.42 -34.24 -69.74
N VAL A 12 -71.13 -33.29 -69.11
CA VAL A 12 -72.57 -33.37 -68.89
C VAL A 12 -73.33 -33.42 -70.23
N GLN A 13 -74.23 -34.39 -70.35
CA GLN A 13 -75.15 -34.52 -71.47
C GLN A 13 -76.59 -34.40 -70.98
N PHE A 14 -77.39 -33.59 -71.68
CA PHE A 14 -78.80 -33.42 -71.38
C PHE A 14 -79.68 -34.10 -72.43
N GLU A 15 -80.78 -34.72 -71.99
CA GLU A 15 -81.80 -35.29 -72.89
C GLU A 15 -82.58 -34.19 -73.62
N LYS A 16 -82.84 -34.37 -74.93
CA LYS A 16 -83.61 -33.42 -75.74
C LYS A 16 -85.11 -33.68 -75.62
N ASN A 17 -85.87 -32.67 -75.16
CA ASN A 17 -87.32 -32.70 -75.06
C ASN A 17 -87.99 -31.63 -75.96
N LEU A 18 -89.24 -31.87 -76.40
CA LEU A 18 -89.97 -31.04 -77.38
C LEU A 18 -90.21 -29.58 -76.94
N ARG A 19 -90.10 -29.29 -75.63
CA ARG A 19 -90.04 -27.95 -75.04
C ARG A 19 -88.93 -27.95 -73.98
N GLY A 20 -87.84 -27.25 -74.26
CA GLY A 20 -86.67 -27.14 -73.37
C GLY A 20 -85.91 -25.84 -73.60
N TYR A 21 -84.87 -25.60 -72.80
CA TYR A 21 -83.95 -24.48 -73.00
C TYR A 21 -83.21 -24.62 -74.34
N ARG A 22 -82.80 -23.48 -74.91
CA ARG A 22 -81.99 -23.48 -76.14
C ARG A 22 -80.61 -24.05 -75.83
N THR A 23 -80.17 -24.99 -76.66
CA THR A 23 -78.88 -25.66 -76.48
C THR A 23 -77.73 -24.67 -76.49
N GLU A 24 -77.75 -23.65 -77.36
CA GLU A 24 -76.67 -22.64 -77.41
C GLU A 24 -76.58 -21.77 -76.15
N ASP A 25 -77.71 -21.46 -75.51
CA ASP A 25 -77.74 -20.65 -74.29
C ASP A 25 -77.28 -21.47 -73.07
N VAL A 26 -77.61 -22.77 -73.05
CA VAL A 26 -77.13 -23.72 -72.03
C VAL A 26 -75.63 -23.96 -72.18
N ASP A 27 -75.14 -24.20 -73.40
CA ASP A 27 -73.71 -24.40 -73.67
C ASP A 27 -72.89 -23.16 -73.26
N ARG A 28 -73.35 -21.94 -73.62
CA ARG A 28 -72.69 -20.69 -73.17
C ARG A 28 -72.73 -20.48 -71.66
N PHE A 29 -73.75 -20.99 -70.97
CA PHE A 29 -73.81 -20.94 -69.52
C PHE A 29 -72.85 -21.97 -68.91
N LEU A 30 -72.80 -23.19 -69.46
CA LEU A 30 -71.84 -24.22 -69.05
C LEU A 30 -70.39 -23.78 -69.26
N ASP A 31 -70.07 -23.07 -70.34
CA ASP A 31 -68.74 -22.50 -70.58
C ASP A 31 -68.34 -21.53 -69.45
N LYS A 32 -69.28 -20.67 -69.01
CA LYS A 32 -69.04 -19.74 -67.89
C LYS A 32 -68.91 -20.46 -66.55
N VAL A 33 -69.71 -21.51 -66.33
CA VAL A 33 -69.62 -22.33 -65.12
C VAL A 33 -68.29 -23.10 -65.09
N GLU A 34 -67.84 -23.62 -66.24
CA GLU A 34 -66.53 -24.28 -66.37
C GLU A 34 -65.38 -23.31 -66.09
N GLU A 35 -65.42 -22.11 -66.68
CA GLU A 35 -64.43 -21.05 -66.45
C GLU A 35 -64.37 -20.65 -64.97
N GLN A 36 -65.53 -20.42 -64.35
CA GLN A 36 -65.59 -20.04 -62.94
C GLN A 36 -65.11 -21.15 -62.00
N LEU A 37 -65.43 -22.42 -62.28
CA LEU A 37 -64.89 -23.54 -61.51
C LEU A 37 -63.36 -23.66 -61.63
N ARG A 38 -62.79 -23.38 -62.80
CA ARG A 38 -61.33 -23.36 -62.97
C ARG A 38 -60.67 -22.23 -62.18
N ASP A 39 -61.26 -21.04 -62.19
CA ASP A 39 -60.74 -19.89 -61.44
C ASP A 39 -60.84 -20.14 -59.93
N ASP A 40 -61.95 -20.70 -59.45
CA ASP A 40 -62.14 -21.07 -58.05
C ASP A 40 -61.15 -22.16 -57.60
N ASP A 41 -60.91 -23.18 -58.43
CA ASP A 41 -59.91 -24.22 -58.15
C ASP A 41 -58.48 -23.64 -58.09
N ALA A 42 -58.14 -22.75 -59.04
CA ALA A 42 -56.84 -22.07 -59.06
C ALA A 42 -56.63 -21.19 -57.81
N GLN A 43 -57.66 -20.45 -57.41
CA GLN A 43 -57.64 -19.66 -56.18
C GLN A 43 -57.53 -20.54 -54.93
N ALA A 44 -58.26 -21.66 -54.88
CA ALA A 44 -58.19 -22.60 -53.76
C ALA A 44 -56.80 -23.22 -53.62
N GLU A 45 -56.14 -23.57 -54.72
CA GLU A 45 -54.75 -24.03 -54.71
C GLU A 45 -53.78 -22.96 -54.23
N GLN A 46 -53.95 -21.71 -54.70
CA GLN A 46 -53.11 -20.60 -54.27
C GLN A 46 -53.27 -20.30 -52.77
N LEU A 47 -54.50 -20.30 -52.25
CA LEU A 47 -54.79 -20.14 -50.83
C LEU A 47 -54.20 -21.29 -50.00
N ARG A 48 -54.30 -22.55 -50.48
CA ARG A 48 -53.66 -23.70 -49.81
C ARG A 48 -52.15 -23.56 -49.71
N LYS A 49 -51.49 -23.10 -50.78
CA LYS A 49 -50.04 -22.81 -50.77
C LYS A 49 -49.72 -21.72 -49.76
N GLN A 50 -50.45 -20.61 -49.78
CA GLN A 50 -50.22 -19.51 -48.84
C GLN A 50 -50.44 -19.93 -47.38
N ILE A 51 -51.46 -20.74 -47.10
CA ILE A 51 -51.68 -21.30 -45.76
C ILE A 51 -50.50 -22.20 -45.36
N ALA A 52 -50.00 -23.04 -46.25
CA ALA A 52 -48.85 -23.89 -45.96
C ALA A 52 -47.59 -23.06 -45.67
N ASP A 53 -47.31 -22.04 -46.49
CA ASP A 53 -46.16 -21.16 -46.32
C ASP A 53 -46.25 -20.37 -45.00
N LEU A 54 -47.40 -19.75 -44.72
CA LEU A 54 -47.63 -19.02 -43.46
C LEU A 54 -47.58 -19.92 -42.23
N THR A 55 -48.02 -21.17 -42.35
CA THR A 55 -47.93 -22.14 -41.24
C THR A 55 -46.48 -22.53 -40.98
N ALA A 56 -45.70 -22.75 -42.03
CA ALA A 56 -44.28 -23.05 -41.90
C ALA A 56 -43.49 -21.86 -41.33
N GLU A 57 -43.82 -20.63 -41.73
CA GLU A 57 -43.23 -19.41 -41.17
C GLU A 57 -43.60 -19.24 -39.70
N ASN A 58 -44.87 -19.45 -39.32
CA ASN A 58 -45.30 -19.41 -37.92
C ASN A 58 -44.56 -20.45 -37.05
N GLN A 59 -44.33 -21.65 -37.57
CA GLN A 59 -43.56 -22.67 -36.85
C GLN A 59 -42.12 -22.24 -36.63
N LYS A 60 -41.45 -21.70 -37.67
CA LYS A 60 -40.09 -21.16 -37.53
C LYS A 60 -40.03 -20.04 -36.50
N LEU A 61 -40.94 -19.07 -36.58
CA LEU A 61 -41.01 -17.97 -35.62
C LEU A 61 -41.24 -18.47 -34.18
N HIS A 62 -42.06 -19.50 -34.00
CA HIS A 62 -42.26 -20.12 -32.68
C HIS A 62 -40.98 -20.79 -32.15
N ASP A 63 -40.23 -21.46 -33.01
CA ASP A 63 -38.98 -22.12 -32.60
C ASP A 63 -37.88 -21.09 -32.29
N GLU A 64 -37.80 -20.01 -33.06
CA GLU A 64 -36.91 -18.87 -32.76
C GLU A 64 -37.29 -18.21 -31.42
N LEU A 65 -38.58 -17.98 -31.17
CA LEU A 65 -39.06 -17.38 -29.92
C LEU A 65 -38.69 -18.25 -28.71
N LYS A 66 -38.87 -19.58 -28.80
CA LYS A 66 -38.40 -20.51 -27.75
C LYS A 66 -36.90 -20.44 -27.54
N SER A 67 -36.11 -20.30 -28.60
CA SER A 67 -34.66 -20.15 -28.45
C SER A 67 -34.29 -18.85 -27.73
N PHE A 68 -34.96 -17.74 -28.04
CA PHE A 68 -34.76 -16.47 -27.33
C PHE A 68 -35.19 -16.54 -25.86
N GLU A 69 -36.27 -17.26 -25.55
CA GLU A 69 -36.67 -17.51 -24.16
C GLU A 69 -35.59 -18.30 -23.40
N ALA A 70 -35.07 -19.37 -24.00
CA ALA A 70 -33.99 -20.17 -23.42
C ALA A 70 -32.70 -19.36 -23.22
N ASP A 71 -32.31 -18.55 -24.21
CA ASP A 71 -31.17 -17.64 -24.11
C ASP A 71 -31.37 -16.59 -23.02
N GLY A 72 -32.59 -16.07 -22.89
CA GLY A 72 -32.97 -15.13 -21.83
C GLY A 72 -32.86 -15.73 -20.43
N GLU A 73 -33.31 -16.98 -20.25
CA GLU A 73 -33.14 -17.72 -18.99
C GLU A 73 -31.67 -17.98 -18.67
N MET A 74 -30.89 -18.40 -19.68
CA MET A 74 -29.45 -18.61 -19.53
C MET A 74 -28.75 -17.31 -19.11
N LEU A 75 -29.04 -16.20 -19.79
CA LEU A 75 -28.45 -14.90 -19.47
C LEU A 75 -28.81 -14.45 -18.06
N LYS A 76 -30.08 -14.60 -17.66
CA LYS A 76 -30.53 -14.31 -16.29
C LYS A 76 -29.78 -15.16 -15.26
N SER A 77 -29.60 -16.45 -15.52
CA SER A 77 -28.85 -17.34 -14.62
C SER A 77 -27.37 -16.96 -14.52
N ALA A 78 -26.74 -16.59 -15.64
CA ALA A 78 -25.36 -16.13 -15.70
C ALA A 78 -25.18 -14.83 -14.92
N LEU A 79 -26.12 -13.87 -15.06
CA LEU A 79 -26.11 -12.61 -14.33
C LEU A 79 -26.24 -12.83 -12.82
N ILE A 80 -27.16 -13.69 -12.39
CA ILE A 80 -27.34 -14.02 -10.96
C ILE A 80 -26.06 -14.67 -10.41
N ASN A 81 -25.45 -15.59 -11.15
CA ASN A 81 -24.22 -16.24 -10.73
C ASN A 81 -23.04 -15.24 -10.67
N ALA A 82 -22.89 -14.38 -11.68
CA ALA A 82 -21.88 -13.32 -11.69
C ALA A 82 -22.07 -12.35 -10.52
N GLN A 83 -23.30 -11.96 -10.21
CA GLN A 83 -23.60 -11.13 -9.04
C GLN A 83 -23.20 -11.84 -7.74
N ARG A 84 -23.60 -13.11 -7.55
CA ARG A 84 -23.24 -13.90 -6.37
C ARG A 84 -21.73 -14.05 -6.23
N MET A 85 -21.03 -14.27 -7.35
CA MET A 85 -19.57 -14.33 -7.38
C MET A 85 -18.96 -12.99 -6.96
N GLY A 86 -19.47 -11.87 -7.49
CA GLY A 86 -19.07 -10.52 -7.09
C GLY A 86 -19.26 -10.27 -5.59
N GLU A 87 -20.43 -10.63 -5.06
CA GLU A 87 -20.73 -10.52 -3.63
C GLU A 87 -19.78 -11.38 -2.77
N ASN A 88 -19.44 -12.59 -3.22
CA ASN A 88 -18.48 -13.44 -2.52
C ASN A 88 -17.07 -12.84 -2.55
N VAL A 89 -16.61 -12.33 -3.69
CA VAL A 89 -15.31 -11.65 -3.82
C VAL A 89 -15.24 -10.43 -2.89
N ILE A 90 -16.29 -9.62 -2.84
CA ILE A 90 -16.37 -8.45 -1.94
C ILE A 90 -16.30 -8.90 -0.48
N ARG A 91 -17.06 -9.93 -0.10
CA ARG A 91 -17.05 -10.46 1.27
C ARG A 91 -15.67 -10.99 1.66
N GLU A 92 -15.03 -11.76 0.80
CA GLU A 92 -13.69 -12.30 1.04
C GLU A 92 -12.63 -11.19 1.11
N ALA A 93 -12.72 -10.18 0.25
CA ALA A 93 -11.82 -9.03 0.27
C ALA A 93 -11.95 -8.24 1.58
N ASN A 94 -13.19 -8.00 2.03
CA ASN A 94 -13.46 -7.32 3.30
C ASN A 94 -12.95 -8.14 4.49
N GLN A 95 -13.20 -9.45 4.51
CA GLN A 95 -12.67 -10.32 5.56
C GLN A 95 -11.14 -10.30 5.61
N LYS A 96 -10.47 -10.41 4.45
CA LYS A 96 -9.00 -10.31 4.39
C LYS A 96 -8.50 -8.94 4.84
N ALA A 97 -9.19 -7.86 4.50
CA ALA A 97 -8.84 -6.52 4.96
C ALA A 97 -8.96 -6.40 6.48
N GLU A 98 -10.04 -6.91 7.07
CA GLU A 98 -10.23 -6.95 8.53
C GLU A 98 -9.14 -7.78 9.22
N GLU A 99 -8.78 -8.94 8.66
CA GLU A 99 -7.69 -9.78 9.17
C GLU A 99 -6.33 -9.08 9.11
N ILE A 100 -6.04 -8.34 8.02
CA ILE A 100 -4.81 -7.55 7.89
C ILE A 100 -4.77 -6.44 8.93
N ILE A 101 -5.86 -5.68 9.08
CA ILE A 101 -5.96 -4.59 10.06
C ILE A 101 -5.79 -5.17 11.48
N HIS A 102 -6.48 -6.26 11.79
CA HIS A 102 -6.37 -6.89 13.10
C HIS A 102 -4.95 -7.37 13.40
N ARG A 103 -4.29 -8.01 12.44
CA ARG A 103 -2.90 -8.45 12.57
C ARG A 103 -1.93 -7.28 12.72
N ALA A 104 -2.14 -6.20 11.98
CA ALA A 104 -1.33 -4.99 12.07
C ALA A 104 -1.47 -4.33 13.45
N ASN A 105 -2.68 -4.28 14.00
CA ASN A 105 -2.94 -3.76 15.33
C ASN A 105 -2.24 -4.60 16.41
N LEU A 106 -2.39 -5.93 16.38
CA LEU A 106 -1.71 -6.81 17.34
C LEU A 106 -0.18 -6.64 17.29
N ARG A 107 0.38 -6.59 16.08
CA ARG A 107 1.82 -6.35 15.92
C ARG A 107 2.22 -4.96 16.42
N GLY A 108 1.39 -3.94 16.20
CA GLY A 108 1.60 -2.60 16.74
C GLY A 108 1.61 -2.60 18.27
N ASP A 109 0.66 -3.30 18.90
CA ASP A 109 0.57 -3.44 20.35
C ASP A 109 1.80 -4.17 20.93
N ASP A 110 2.28 -5.22 20.26
CA ASP A 110 3.50 -5.93 20.67
C ASP A 110 4.74 -5.03 20.56
N ILE A 111 4.89 -4.27 19.47
CA ILE A 111 5.99 -3.29 19.32
C ILE A 111 5.94 -2.24 20.43
N ILE A 112 4.75 -1.73 20.76
CA ILE A 112 4.58 -0.74 21.84
C ILE A 112 4.95 -1.36 23.20
N ARG A 113 4.55 -2.61 23.45
CA ARG A 113 4.90 -3.33 24.68
C ARG A 113 6.42 -3.49 24.79
N ASP A 114 7.07 -3.98 23.75
CA ASP A 114 8.52 -4.20 23.71
C ASP A 114 9.28 -2.89 23.90
N ALA A 115 8.83 -1.81 23.27
CA ALA A 115 9.42 -0.48 23.42
C ALA A 115 9.28 0.06 24.85
N ASN A 116 8.10 -0.11 25.47
CA ASN A 116 7.89 0.30 26.86
C ASN A 116 8.74 -0.52 27.84
N GLU A 117 8.88 -1.83 27.61
CA GLU A 117 9.76 -2.67 28.43
C GLU A 117 11.22 -2.26 28.30
N LEU A 118 11.68 -1.95 27.08
CA LEU A 118 13.03 -1.44 26.85
C LEU A 118 13.27 -0.10 27.54
N LEU A 119 12.30 0.82 27.44
CA LEU A 119 12.35 2.11 28.13
C LEU A 119 12.42 1.93 29.65
N GLN A 120 11.64 1.01 30.21
CA GLN A 120 11.68 0.72 31.64
C GLN A 120 13.07 0.22 32.05
N LYS A 121 13.61 -0.78 31.35
CA LYS A 121 14.97 -1.30 31.63
C LYS A 121 16.05 -0.22 31.51
N ALA A 122 15.91 0.70 30.54
CA ALA A 122 16.83 1.80 30.37
C ALA A 122 16.75 2.80 31.53
N ASN A 123 15.54 3.11 32.01
CA ASN A 123 15.35 3.96 33.20
C ASN A 123 15.91 3.29 34.46
N ASP A 124 15.60 2.02 34.69
CA ASP A 124 16.12 1.27 35.85
C ASP A 124 17.66 1.29 35.87
N ARG A 125 18.30 1.10 34.70
CA ARG A 125 19.75 1.18 34.57
C ARG A 125 20.31 2.59 34.75
N ALA A 126 19.57 3.61 34.32
CA ALA A 126 19.97 5.00 34.56
C ALA A 126 19.94 5.32 36.06
N ASP A 127 18.89 4.88 36.76
CA ASP A 127 18.75 5.04 38.21
C ASP A 127 19.87 4.30 38.96
N GLU A 128 20.23 3.08 38.54
CA GLU A 128 21.37 2.34 39.09
C GLU A 128 22.68 3.14 38.95
N ILE A 129 22.95 3.67 37.76
CA ILE A 129 24.15 4.49 37.50
C ILE A 129 24.15 5.76 38.34
N GLU A 130 23.02 6.44 38.46
CA GLU A 130 22.89 7.64 39.28
C GLU A 130 23.16 7.33 40.76
N ASN A 131 22.61 6.23 41.27
CA ASN A 131 22.84 5.78 42.64
C ASN A 131 24.32 5.44 42.88
N GLU A 132 24.95 4.68 41.99
CA GLU A 132 26.38 4.36 42.10
C GLU A 132 27.26 5.62 42.08
N ALA A 133 26.94 6.58 41.20
CA ALA A 133 27.66 7.85 41.11
C ALA A 133 27.50 8.66 42.41
N ASN A 134 26.28 8.71 42.96
CA ASN A 134 25.97 9.38 44.21
C ASN A 134 26.68 8.74 45.41
N GLU A 135 26.73 7.40 45.46
CA GLU A 135 27.47 6.66 46.49
C GLU A 135 28.97 6.96 46.44
N LYS A 136 29.57 6.92 45.24
CA LYS A 136 30.99 7.27 45.04
C LYS A 136 31.27 8.71 45.46
N ARG A 137 30.43 9.65 45.01
CA ARG A 137 30.55 11.07 45.39
C ARG A 137 30.49 11.25 46.91
N LEU A 138 29.56 10.56 47.58
CA LEU A 138 29.42 10.64 49.04
C LEU A 138 30.61 10.00 49.76
N ALA A 139 31.17 8.91 49.24
CA ALA A 139 32.37 8.29 49.78
C ALA A 139 33.60 9.21 49.65
N GLU A 140 33.79 9.82 48.48
CA GLU A 140 34.86 10.80 48.24
C GLU A 140 34.72 12.02 49.16
N GLU A 141 33.50 12.54 49.33
CA GLU A 141 33.21 13.66 50.24
C GLU A 141 33.60 13.32 51.69
N ARG A 142 33.28 12.11 52.16
CA ARG A 142 33.66 11.64 53.50
C ARG A 142 35.17 11.49 53.68
N GLU A 143 35.86 10.96 52.68
CA GLU A 143 37.33 10.84 52.71
C GLU A 143 37.99 12.22 52.66
N TYR A 144 37.50 13.13 51.83
CA TYR A 144 37.94 14.52 51.79
C TYR A 144 37.79 15.19 53.16
N ASP A 145 36.64 15.04 53.82
CA ASP A 145 36.41 15.57 55.16
C ASP A 145 37.33 14.94 56.20
N ARG A 146 37.60 13.63 56.11
CA ARG A 146 38.57 12.94 57.00
C ARG A 146 39.96 13.54 56.84
N VAL A 147 40.47 13.63 55.61
CA VAL A 147 41.79 14.20 55.30
C VAL A 147 41.87 15.65 55.76
N ARG A 148 40.82 16.46 55.54
CA ARG A 148 40.77 17.85 56.01
C ARG A 148 40.89 17.96 57.53
N LEU A 149 40.21 17.08 58.27
CA LEU A 149 40.33 17.02 59.73
C LEU A 149 41.73 16.58 60.19
N GLU A 150 42.33 15.59 59.52
CA GLU A 150 43.71 15.15 59.79
C GLU A 150 44.73 16.27 59.53
N VAL A 151 44.61 17.00 58.42
CA VAL A 151 45.44 18.17 58.12
C VAL A 151 45.28 19.24 59.20
N THR A 152 44.06 19.47 59.68
CA THR A 152 43.81 20.42 60.76
C THR A 152 44.46 19.99 62.07
N ARG A 153 44.37 18.70 62.41
CA ARG A 153 45.05 18.11 63.58
C ARG A 153 46.57 18.23 63.45
N PHE A 154 47.14 17.81 62.33
CA PHE A 154 48.56 17.92 62.04
C PHE A 154 49.06 19.37 62.16
N LYS A 155 48.33 20.33 61.60
CA LYS A 155 48.63 21.76 61.74
C LYS A 155 48.67 22.18 63.22
N SER A 156 47.71 21.73 64.03
CA SER A 156 47.69 22.04 65.46
C SER A 156 48.86 21.41 66.22
N ASP A 157 49.22 20.17 65.90
CA ASP A 157 50.33 19.44 66.53
C ASP A 157 51.67 20.11 66.21
N VAL A 158 51.88 20.48 64.94
CA VAL A 158 53.07 21.22 64.49
C VAL A 158 53.17 22.58 65.17
N LEU A 159 52.07 23.34 65.24
CA LEU A 159 52.06 24.64 65.94
C LEU A 159 52.34 24.49 67.44
N ASN A 160 51.83 23.43 68.08
CA ASN A 160 52.11 23.15 69.48
C ASN A 160 53.59 22.77 69.69
N LEU A 161 54.18 21.97 68.80
CA LEU A 161 55.61 21.66 68.82
C LEU A 161 56.46 22.92 68.68
N TYR A 162 56.12 23.82 67.76
CA TYR A 162 56.80 25.11 67.61
C TYR A 162 56.69 25.97 68.87
N ARG A 163 55.50 26.07 69.48
CA ARG A 163 55.32 26.79 70.75
C ARG A 163 56.19 26.21 71.86
N SER A 164 56.21 24.88 72.00
CA SER A 164 57.06 24.20 72.98
C SER A 164 58.54 24.44 72.74
N HIS A 165 58.97 24.46 71.48
CA HIS A 165 60.37 24.72 71.13
C HIS A 165 60.75 26.18 71.44
N VAL A 166 59.90 27.14 71.09
CA VAL A 166 60.10 28.55 71.45
C VAL A 166 60.13 28.73 72.97
N GLU A 167 59.25 28.06 73.71
CA GLU A 167 59.27 28.09 75.17
C GLU A 167 60.58 27.52 75.73
N SER A 168 61.08 26.41 75.18
CA SER A 168 62.37 25.84 75.59
C SER A 168 63.55 26.77 75.30
N LEU A 169 63.52 27.49 74.18
CA LEU A 169 64.52 28.50 73.83
C LEU A 169 64.46 29.71 74.75
N SER A 170 63.25 30.12 75.15
CA SER A 170 63.05 31.23 76.08
C SER A 170 63.45 30.93 77.54
N ARG A 171 63.60 29.65 77.90
CA ARG A 171 64.05 29.21 79.23
C ARG A 171 65.57 29.02 79.33
N LEU A 172 66.31 29.21 78.23
CA LEU A 172 67.77 29.24 78.25
C LEU A 172 68.26 30.60 78.80
N PRO A 173 69.22 30.64 79.74
CA PRO A 173 69.76 31.90 80.25
C PRO A 173 70.46 32.64 79.11
N GLU A 174 70.30 33.96 79.03
CA GLU A 174 70.98 34.81 78.05
C GLU A 174 72.50 34.53 78.04
N PHE A 175 72.99 33.96 76.94
CA PHE A 175 74.42 33.80 76.71
C PHE A 175 74.94 35.04 75.98
N GLN A 176 75.54 35.96 76.72
CA GLN A 176 76.34 37.07 76.18
C GLN A 176 77.72 36.56 75.74
N LYS A 177 78.14 36.88 74.51
CA LYS A 177 79.51 37.27 74.10
C LYS A 177 79.49 37.69 72.62
N GLU A 178 79.61 38.98 72.32
CA GLU A 178 80.85 39.77 72.14
C GLU A 178 81.46 39.64 70.74
N THR A 179 81.51 40.82 70.11
CA THR A 179 82.12 41.19 68.84
C THR A 179 83.61 40.83 68.74
N ALA A 180 83.99 40.19 67.65
CA ALA A 180 85.28 40.41 67.01
C ALA A 180 85.04 40.54 65.50
N ALA A 181 85.12 41.78 65.02
CA ALA A 181 85.04 42.14 63.62
C ALA A 181 86.46 42.24 63.02
N GLN A 182 86.51 42.12 61.67
CA GLN A 182 87.59 42.56 60.76
C GLN A 182 88.79 41.61 60.62
N ASP A 183 89.31 41.27 59.44
CA ASP A 183 89.01 41.69 58.06
C ASP A 183 89.68 40.68 57.09
N ALA A 184 88.96 40.34 56.02
CA ALA A 184 89.51 39.94 54.73
C ALA A 184 88.46 40.26 53.65
N GLU A 185 88.29 41.57 53.40
CA GLU A 185 88.11 42.20 52.08
C GLU A 185 88.74 41.36 50.94
N GLN A 186 88.25 41.27 49.69
CA GLN A 186 87.28 42.02 48.89
C GLN A 186 87.17 41.26 47.55
N ALA A 187 85.96 41.08 47.01
CA ALA A 187 85.71 41.00 45.56
C ALA A 187 84.20 40.88 45.31
N GLU A 188 83.53 42.03 45.31
CA GLU A 188 82.36 42.26 44.46
C GLU A 188 82.86 42.55 43.03
N PRO A 189 82.12 42.19 41.97
CA PRO A 189 81.01 43.05 41.58
C PRO A 189 79.76 42.38 40.99
N ALA A 190 78.66 43.13 41.17
CA ALA A 190 77.64 43.50 40.19
C ALA A 190 76.51 42.51 39.82
N ALA A 191 75.33 42.88 40.33
CA ALA A 191 74.11 43.23 39.60
C ALA A 191 73.53 42.25 38.56
N GLU A 192 72.32 41.76 38.82
CA GLU A 192 71.13 42.28 38.12
C GLU A 192 69.85 41.95 38.89
N GLU A 193 69.04 42.99 39.11
CA GLU A 193 67.64 42.93 39.52
C GLU A 193 66.79 42.29 38.41
N SER A 194 65.80 41.47 38.76
CA SER A 194 64.52 41.50 38.06
C SER A 194 63.41 40.88 38.92
N GLU A 195 62.49 41.75 39.32
CA GLU A 195 61.19 41.43 39.90
C GLU A 195 60.21 40.85 38.84
N PRO A 196 59.00 40.41 39.23
CA PRO A 196 58.27 39.29 38.62
C PRO A 196 57.31 39.68 37.50
N ALA A 197 56.92 38.72 36.65
CA ALA A 197 55.84 38.91 35.68
C ALA A 197 54.87 37.72 35.65
N ALA A 198 53.72 37.92 36.30
CA ALA A 198 52.47 37.29 35.91
C ALA A 198 51.95 37.97 34.63
N ALA A 199 51.54 37.17 33.65
CA ALA A 199 50.50 37.39 32.63
C ALA A 199 50.90 36.78 31.28
N ALA A 200 50.32 35.62 30.95
CA ALA A 200 50.10 35.22 29.57
C ALA A 200 48.70 34.62 29.47
N GLN A 201 47.78 35.40 28.91
CA GLN A 201 46.48 34.95 28.42
C GLN A 201 46.68 33.87 27.34
N PRO A 202 45.79 32.88 27.20
CA PRO A 202 45.66 32.15 25.94
C PRO A 202 44.84 33.02 24.96
N GLN A 203 45.49 33.53 23.92
CA GLN A 203 44.82 34.07 22.74
C GLN A 203 44.39 32.93 21.81
N ALA A 204 43.17 33.03 21.33
CA ALA A 204 42.59 32.23 20.27
C ALA A 204 43.26 32.51 18.92
N ALA A 205 43.56 31.46 18.15
CA ALA A 205 43.43 31.34 16.69
C ALA A 205 44.11 30.05 16.23
N ASP A 206 43.32 29.04 15.88
CA ASP A 206 43.29 28.36 14.57
C ASP A 206 42.60 26.99 14.73
N VAL A 207 41.29 26.99 14.49
CA VAL A 207 40.57 25.80 14.06
C VAL A 207 40.38 25.98 12.57
N GLN A 208 41.35 25.48 11.79
CA GLN A 208 41.15 25.16 10.39
C GLN A 208 40.81 23.67 10.30
N GLU A 209 39.56 23.45 9.93
CA GLU A 209 38.95 22.30 9.28
C GLU A 209 39.94 21.51 8.39
N PRO A 210 39.86 20.17 8.39
CA PRO A 210 40.04 19.46 7.15
C PRO A 210 38.75 18.78 6.73
N GLU A 211 38.46 19.05 5.46
CA GLU A 211 37.38 18.54 4.63
C GLU A 211 37.19 17.02 4.72
N ALA A 212 35.92 16.65 4.57
CA ALA A 212 35.47 15.32 4.23
C ALA A 212 35.67 15.02 2.74
N GLU A 213 36.13 13.81 2.40
CA GLU A 213 35.64 12.92 1.31
C GLU A 213 36.59 11.71 1.13
N PRO A 214 36.18 10.60 0.50
CA PRO A 214 35.08 9.70 0.84
C PRO A 214 35.57 8.25 1.04
N ALA A 215 34.71 7.41 1.63
CA ALA A 215 34.89 5.97 1.71
C ALA A 215 34.33 5.27 0.48
N GLN A 216 35.05 4.27 -0.07
CA GLN A 216 34.53 3.02 -0.67
C GLN A 216 35.68 2.09 -1.15
N PRO A 217 35.44 0.77 -1.41
CA PRO A 217 35.61 -0.32 -0.45
C PRO A 217 36.73 -1.30 -0.85
N ALA A 218 37.18 -2.14 0.09
CA ALA A 218 38.03 -3.30 -0.22
C ALA A 218 37.30 -4.59 0.17
N GLN A 219 37.03 -5.39 -0.86
CA GLN A 219 36.64 -6.80 -0.79
C GLN A 219 37.82 -7.62 -0.26
N GLU A 220 37.54 -8.62 0.58
CA GLU A 220 38.28 -9.88 0.54
C GLU A 220 37.39 -11.02 1.09
N ASP A 221 37.06 -11.93 0.17
CA ASP A 221 36.86 -13.38 0.29
C ASP A 221 37.58 -14.05 1.48
N ALA A 222 37.21 -15.22 2.03
CA ALA A 222 36.14 -16.18 1.80
C ALA A 222 36.24 -17.27 2.92
N GLU A 223 35.06 -17.77 3.34
CA GLU A 223 34.73 -19.20 3.62
C GLU A 223 35.45 -20.04 4.71
N PRO A 224 34.94 -21.27 5.06
CA PRO A 224 33.54 -21.77 5.10
C PRO A 224 33.24 -22.69 6.30
N ALA A 225 31.96 -23.01 6.54
CA ALA A 225 31.46 -24.23 7.20
C ALA A 225 29.92 -24.27 7.11
N ALA A 226 29.19 -25.35 6.84
CA ALA A 226 29.50 -26.71 6.42
C ALA A 226 28.13 -27.43 6.17
N VAL A 227 28.06 -28.30 5.13
CA VAL A 227 27.26 -29.56 5.00
C VAL A 227 25.69 -29.46 5.09
N VAL A 228 24.81 -30.17 4.37
CA VAL A 228 24.76 -31.55 3.84
C VAL A 228 23.60 -31.68 2.79
N GLU A 229 23.87 -32.39 1.69
CA GLU A 229 23.07 -33.30 0.82
C GLU A 229 21.75 -32.91 0.09
N ASN A 230 21.85 -33.03 -1.25
CA ASN A 230 21.07 -33.85 -2.21
C ASN A 230 19.54 -33.98 -2.06
N ASP A 231 18.79 -33.60 -3.10
CA ASP A 231 18.28 -34.54 -4.12
C ASP A 231 17.55 -33.80 -5.27
N ASP A 232 17.60 -34.42 -6.45
CA ASP A 232 16.86 -34.12 -7.68
C ASP A 232 15.40 -33.69 -7.44
N ASP A 233 14.96 -32.59 -8.07
CA ASP A 233 13.74 -32.66 -8.88
C ASP A 233 13.53 -31.50 -9.86
N LYS A 234 12.97 -31.88 -11.01
CA LYS A 234 12.64 -31.07 -12.18
C LYS A 234 11.54 -30.04 -11.91
N ALA A 235 11.65 -28.93 -12.65
CA ALA A 235 10.57 -28.15 -13.24
C ALA A 235 9.69 -27.28 -12.31
N ALA A 236 10.07 -26.01 -12.18
CA ALA A 236 9.15 -24.86 -12.22
C ALA A 236 9.96 -23.55 -12.14
N ASP A 237 10.44 -23.05 -13.28
CA ASP A 237 10.82 -21.64 -13.37
C ASP A 237 10.40 -21.08 -14.73
N SER A 238 9.19 -20.51 -14.74
CA SER A 238 8.61 -19.81 -15.90
C SER A 238 7.69 -18.66 -15.43
N SER A 239 7.82 -18.20 -14.19
CA SER A 239 6.98 -17.12 -13.65
C SER A 239 7.74 -15.82 -13.36
N GLU A 240 9.07 -15.80 -13.48
CA GLU A 240 9.87 -14.60 -13.14
C GLU A 240 10.23 -13.73 -14.37
N ASP A 241 9.99 -14.20 -15.60
CA ASP A 241 10.34 -13.47 -16.83
C ASP A 241 9.25 -12.47 -17.31
N PHE A 242 8.14 -12.33 -16.57
CA PHE A 242 7.06 -11.39 -16.92
C PHE A 242 7.37 -9.94 -16.51
N TRP A 243 8.15 -9.75 -15.44
CA TRP A 243 8.39 -8.42 -14.85
C TRP A 243 9.70 -7.75 -15.32
N ALA A 244 10.52 -8.42 -16.13
CA ALA A 244 11.83 -7.92 -16.56
C ALA A 244 11.78 -7.06 -17.86
N LYS A 245 10.61 -6.77 -18.41
CA LYS A 245 10.48 -6.02 -19.68
C LYS A 245 10.21 -4.53 -19.46
N ASP A 246 11.33 -3.82 -19.28
CA ASP A 246 11.63 -2.49 -19.83
C ASP A 246 10.54 -1.40 -19.68
N GLU A 247 10.53 -0.73 -18.51
CA GLU A 247 9.72 0.45 -18.21
C GLU A 247 10.09 1.70 -19.05
N SER A 248 11.10 1.63 -19.92
CA SER A 248 11.61 2.80 -20.65
C SER A 248 10.83 3.17 -21.93
N GLN A 249 9.81 2.38 -22.33
CA GLN A 249 9.01 2.65 -23.53
C GLN A 249 7.65 3.33 -23.29
N LEU A 250 7.25 3.61 -22.04
CA LEU A 250 6.03 4.37 -21.74
C LEU A 250 6.26 5.89 -21.80
N LYS A 251 6.69 6.41 -22.96
CA LYS A 251 6.49 7.83 -23.27
C LYS A 251 5.05 8.01 -23.72
N LEU A 252 4.18 8.30 -22.75
CA LEU A 252 2.81 8.69 -22.97
C LEU A 252 2.81 10.10 -23.56
N ASP A 253 2.54 10.25 -24.85
CA ASP A 253 2.32 11.57 -25.45
C ASP A 253 1.13 12.24 -24.73
N PRO A 254 1.23 13.52 -24.33
CA PRO A 254 0.13 14.22 -23.69
C PRO A 254 -1.05 14.34 -24.67
N PRO A 255 -2.30 14.08 -24.24
CA PRO A 255 -3.45 14.18 -25.11
C PRO A 255 -3.62 15.62 -25.64
N PRO A 256 -4.11 15.79 -26.88
CA PRO A 256 -4.29 17.11 -27.47
C PRO A 256 -5.26 17.95 -26.63
N ALA A 257 -4.92 19.22 -26.41
CA ALA A 257 -5.73 20.14 -25.63
C ALA A 257 -7.14 20.29 -26.25
N PRO A 258 -8.21 20.33 -25.43
CA PRO A 258 -9.56 20.52 -25.93
C PRO A 258 -9.71 21.92 -26.59
N PRO A 259 -10.56 22.05 -27.62
CA PRO A 259 -10.79 23.32 -28.30
C PRO A 259 -11.32 24.38 -27.31
N ALA A 260 -10.97 25.64 -27.53
CA ALA A 260 -11.20 26.78 -26.63
C ALA A 260 -12.68 27.07 -26.29
N ASP A 261 -13.63 26.35 -26.90
CA ASP A 261 -15.07 26.49 -26.70
C ASP A 261 -15.71 25.31 -25.93
N PHE A 262 -14.93 24.43 -25.30
CA PHE A 262 -15.47 23.35 -24.47
C PHE A 262 -16.04 23.91 -23.15
N LYS A 263 -17.36 24.14 -23.11
CA LYS A 263 -18.11 24.31 -21.87
C LYS A 263 -18.48 22.91 -21.36
N PRO A 264 -18.15 22.56 -20.10
CA PRO A 264 -18.69 21.35 -19.51
C PRO A 264 -20.18 21.56 -19.29
N ASP A 265 -21.02 20.81 -20.01
CA ASP A 265 -22.45 20.77 -19.72
C ASP A 265 -22.62 20.19 -18.31
N GLU A 266 -23.12 21.02 -17.39
CA GLU A 266 -23.55 20.58 -16.07
C GLU A 266 -24.61 19.48 -16.24
N PRO A 267 -24.55 18.38 -15.48
CA PRO A 267 -25.56 17.34 -15.58
C PRO A 267 -26.93 17.90 -15.18
N ASP A 268 -27.91 17.74 -16.08
CA ASP A 268 -29.30 18.14 -15.86
C ASP A 268 -29.95 17.24 -14.79
N TYR A 269 -29.96 17.74 -13.55
CA TYR A 269 -30.58 17.07 -12.39
C TYR A 269 -32.11 17.21 -12.36
N ASP A 270 -32.74 17.96 -13.28
CA ASP A 270 -34.21 18.09 -13.31
C ASP A 270 -34.91 16.82 -13.86
N ALA A 271 -34.15 15.91 -14.49
CA ALA A 271 -34.67 14.61 -14.95
C ALA A 271 -35.00 13.62 -13.81
N PHE A 272 -34.60 13.88 -12.56
CA PHE A 272 -34.74 12.94 -11.44
C PHE A 272 -35.87 13.26 -10.44
N GLN A 273 -36.69 14.30 -10.65
CA GLN A 273 -37.78 14.66 -9.70
C GLN A 273 -39.06 13.81 -9.80
N GLY A 274 -39.00 12.60 -10.34
CA GLY A 274 -40.18 11.79 -10.67
C GLY A 274 -40.57 10.65 -9.70
N VAL A 275 -39.70 10.21 -8.78
CA VAL A 275 -39.97 8.98 -8.01
C VAL A 275 -40.38 9.31 -6.58
N LYS A 276 -41.68 9.48 -6.37
CA LYS A 276 -42.31 9.44 -5.04
C LYS A 276 -42.51 7.98 -4.66
N PHE A 277 -41.78 7.49 -3.67
CA PHE A 277 -42.09 6.22 -3.01
C PHE A 277 -43.24 6.47 -2.02
N SER A 278 -44.36 5.78 -2.22
CA SER A 278 -45.47 5.71 -1.26
C SER A 278 -45.06 4.80 -0.10
N GLU A 279 -45.28 5.27 1.13
CA GLU A 279 -45.26 4.48 2.36
C GLU A 279 -46.64 3.83 2.61
#